data_AF-F3GCF0-F1
#
_entry.id   AF-F3GCF0-F1
#
_cell.length_a   1.000
_cell.length_b   1.000
_cell.length_c   1.000
_cell.angle_alpha   90.00
_cell.angle_beta   90.00
_cell.angle_gamma   90.00
#
_symmetry.space_group_name_H-M   'P 1'
#
loop_
_entity.id
_entity.type
_entity.pdbx_description
1 polymer ?
#
loop_
_entity_poly.entity_id
_entity_poly.type
_entity_poly.pdbx_seq_one_letter_code
_entity_poly.pdbx_strand_id
1 'polypeptide(L)'
;MGIEIAGFEIRDQIMGVFGSGFPKSHNLKGEHLGWGTALKPAHEPICIARKPFPGTVAANMLEHGTGALNIDACRIGVVDAAYARNCSGDRGNAGTRSIEAQSATSLRAGGGSAASGRWPANLIHDGSDVIVAMFPAEAGAAAPVMGTEPTANGFSGAVSYSGMRERMAGAFHGDTGSAARFFYCAKTSRADRHAGLIDPGPQFKKGTKLRKVEKTDTKGNNHPTVKPTDLMGYLLRLVTPLGGKTLDPFMGSGSTGKAAVL
;
A
#
# COMPACT_ATOMS: atom_id res chain seq x y z
N MET A 1 10.63 -12.42 23.07
CA MET A 1 11.14 -11.04 23.25
C MET A 1 10.68 -10.20 22.08
N GLY A 2 10.11 -9.01 22.32
CA GLY A 2 9.56 -8.14 21.28
C GLY A 2 10.59 -7.17 20.70
N ILE A 3 10.20 -6.47 19.63
CA ILE A 3 11.03 -5.45 18.94
C ILE A 3 11.46 -4.33 19.90
N GLU A 4 10.58 -3.92 20.81
CA GLU A 4 10.87 -2.88 21.82
C GLU A 4 11.88 -3.33 22.87
N ILE A 5 11.84 -4.61 23.27
CA ILE A 5 12.83 -5.21 24.18
C ILE A 5 14.20 -5.26 23.52
N ALA A 6 14.26 -5.37 22.19
CA ALA A 6 15.49 -5.26 21.41
C ALA A 6 15.99 -3.81 21.26
N GLY A 7 15.33 -2.82 21.89
CA GLY A 7 15.74 -1.42 21.89
C GLY A 7 15.31 -0.63 20.65
N PHE A 8 14.31 -1.12 19.91
CA PHE A 8 13.73 -0.41 18.77
C PHE A 8 12.40 0.24 19.13
N GLU A 9 12.07 1.34 18.47
CA GLU A 9 10.73 1.93 18.48
C GLU A 9 9.97 1.54 17.21
N ILE A 10 8.70 1.16 17.36
CA ILE A 10 7.82 0.92 16.22
C ILE A 10 7.40 2.27 15.64
N ARG A 11 7.57 2.42 14.32
CA ARG A 11 7.23 3.65 13.59
C ARG A 11 5.97 3.53 12.77
N ASP A 12 5.75 2.38 12.16
CA ASP A 12 4.55 2.09 11.40
C ASP A 12 4.40 0.57 11.21
N GLN A 13 3.29 0.16 10.61
CA GLN A 13 3.04 -1.21 10.24
C GLN A 13 2.32 -1.25 8.89
N ILE A 14 2.91 -1.92 7.90
CA ILE A 14 2.28 -2.13 6.59
C ILE A 14 1.60 -3.49 6.56
N MET A 15 0.34 -3.52 6.11
CA MET A 15 -0.36 -4.78 5.81
C MET A 15 -0.28 -5.09 4.32
N GLY A 16 0.38 -6.19 3.96
CA GLY A 16 0.28 -6.78 2.63
C GLY A 16 -0.87 -7.75 2.55
N VAL A 17 -1.96 -7.39 1.88
CA VAL A 17 -3.12 -8.27 1.69
C VAL A 17 -3.04 -9.02 0.35
N PHE A 18 -3.43 -10.28 0.37
CA PHE A 18 -3.33 -11.13 -0.82
C PHE A 18 -4.46 -12.15 -0.86
N GLY A 19 -4.98 -12.39 -2.07
CA GLY A 19 -6.05 -13.35 -2.30
C GLY A 19 -5.55 -14.78 -2.45
N SER A 20 -4.27 -14.93 -2.80
CA SER A 20 -3.64 -16.22 -3.09
C SER A 20 -3.11 -16.90 -1.81
N GLY A 21 -3.31 -18.21 -1.66
CA GLY A 21 -2.82 -18.93 -0.47
C GLY A 21 -3.66 -20.14 -0.13
N PHE A 22 -3.03 -21.14 0.46
CA PHE A 22 -3.68 -22.35 0.95
C PHE A 22 -3.37 -22.50 2.44
N PRO A 23 -4.37 -22.77 3.30
CA PRO A 23 -4.12 -23.02 4.71
C PRO A 23 -3.21 -24.24 4.86
N LYS A 24 -2.21 -24.12 5.73
CA LYS A 24 -1.41 -25.26 6.20
C LYS A 24 -2.03 -25.82 7.49
N SER A 25 -3.33 -26.11 7.44
CA SER A 25 -4.10 -26.63 8.57
C SER A 25 -3.94 -28.15 8.68
N HIS A 26 -3.75 -28.64 9.90
CA HIS A 26 -3.91 -30.05 10.22
C HIS A 26 -5.37 -30.31 10.60
N ASN A 27 -6.11 -31.02 9.73
CA ASN A 27 -7.54 -31.25 9.95
C ASN A 27 -7.77 -32.54 10.75
N LEU A 28 -8.59 -32.43 11.79
CA LEU A 28 -8.90 -33.52 12.71
C LEU A 28 -9.97 -34.46 12.12
N LYS A 29 -10.09 -35.67 12.69
CA LYS A 29 -11.00 -36.74 12.25
C LYS A 29 -11.89 -37.21 13.41
N GLY A 30 -12.83 -38.10 13.11
CA GLY A 30 -13.71 -38.70 14.13
C GLY A 30 -14.69 -37.67 14.67
N GLU A 31 -14.82 -37.60 15.99
CA GLU A 31 -15.73 -36.67 16.68
C GLU A 31 -15.41 -35.20 16.42
N HIS A 32 -14.17 -34.88 16.01
CA HIS A 32 -13.73 -33.53 15.67
C HIS A 32 -13.72 -33.25 14.16
N LEU A 33 -14.53 -33.98 13.38
CA LEU A 33 -14.67 -33.71 11.95
C LEU A 33 -15.08 -32.24 11.71
N GLY A 34 -14.35 -31.57 10.81
CA GLY A 34 -14.56 -30.14 10.51
C GLY A 34 -13.64 -29.18 11.28
N TRP A 35 -12.87 -29.67 12.25
CA TRP A 35 -11.92 -28.85 13.02
C TRP A 35 -10.52 -28.87 12.37
N GLY A 36 -9.85 -27.72 12.40
CA GLY A 36 -8.51 -27.53 11.84
C GLY A 36 -7.65 -26.60 12.71
N THR A 37 -6.35 -26.54 12.44
CA THR A 37 -5.37 -25.82 13.25
C THR A 37 -4.96 -24.46 12.70
N ALA A 38 -5.42 -24.07 11.52
CA ALA A 38 -4.99 -22.81 10.91
C ALA A 38 -6.05 -22.19 10.00
N LEU A 39 -6.12 -20.87 10.04
CA LEU A 39 -6.78 -20.07 9.00
C LEU A 39 -5.93 -20.06 7.72
N LYS A 40 -6.57 -19.73 6.60
CA LYS A 40 -5.84 -19.38 5.38
C LYS A 40 -5.11 -18.04 5.62
N PRO A 41 -3.78 -17.96 5.42
CA PRO A 41 -3.10 -16.68 5.39
C PRO A 41 -3.67 -15.80 4.27
N ALA A 42 -4.01 -14.56 4.60
CA ALA A 42 -4.55 -13.57 3.65
C ALA A 42 -3.93 -12.17 3.83
N HIS A 43 -3.01 -12.05 4.81
CA HIS A 43 -2.25 -10.83 5.03
C HIS A 43 -0.85 -11.17 5.55
N GLU A 44 0.11 -10.28 5.27
CA GLU A 44 1.47 -10.30 5.76
C GLU A 44 1.75 -8.97 6.48
N PRO A 45 1.91 -8.98 7.81
CA PRO A 45 2.27 -7.79 8.56
C PRO A 45 3.77 -7.48 8.42
N ILE A 46 4.09 -6.26 8.05
CA ILE A 46 5.46 -5.73 7.94
C ILE A 46 5.63 -4.67 9.03
N CYS A 47 6.42 -4.97 10.06
CA CYS A 47 6.74 -4.00 11.10
C CYS A 47 7.86 -3.08 10.62
N ILE A 48 7.61 -1.76 10.69
CA ILE A 48 8.63 -0.74 10.44
C ILE A 48 9.09 -0.23 11.80
N ALA A 49 10.33 -0.51 12.14
CA ALA A 49 10.93 -0.11 13.39
C ALA A 49 12.29 0.55 13.15
N ARG A 50 12.70 1.44 14.06
CA ARG A 50 14.02 2.06 14.03
C ARG A 50 14.61 2.15 15.42
N LYS A 51 15.92 2.34 15.52
CA LYS A 51 16.56 2.65 16.79
C LYS A 51 16.11 4.06 17.24
N PRO A 52 15.68 4.26 18.49
CA PRO A 52 15.46 5.59 19.03
C PRO A 52 16.75 6.42 18.96
N PHE A 53 16.61 7.71 18.65
CA PHE A 53 17.73 8.64 18.55
C PHE A 53 17.41 9.96 19.24
N PRO A 54 18.43 10.65 19.80
CA PRO A 54 18.24 11.97 20.39
C PRO A 54 18.04 13.05 19.31
N GLY A 55 17.41 14.15 19.67
CA GLY A 55 17.22 15.29 18.76
C GLY A 55 16.11 15.08 17.73
N THR A 56 16.23 15.77 16.58
CA THR A 56 15.19 15.79 15.55
C THR A 56 15.46 14.78 14.43
N VAL A 57 14.40 14.35 13.74
CA VAL A 57 14.53 13.49 12.55
C VAL A 57 15.44 14.13 11.50
N ALA A 58 15.36 15.45 11.33
CA ALA A 58 16.21 16.19 10.39
C ALA A 58 17.70 16.09 10.74
N ALA A 59 18.06 16.25 12.01
CA ALA A 59 19.45 16.10 12.45
C ALA A 59 19.95 14.66 12.23
N ASN A 60 19.15 13.65 12.58
CA ASN A 60 19.51 12.24 12.36
C ASN A 60 19.70 11.91 10.87
N MET A 61 18.85 12.46 10.00
CA MET A 61 18.99 12.31 8.55
C MET A 61 20.28 12.97 8.02
N LEU A 62 20.66 14.14 8.54
CA LEU A 62 21.92 14.81 8.16
C LEU A 62 23.15 14.00 8.60
N GLU A 63 23.10 13.42 9.79
CA GLU A 63 24.24 12.68 10.35
C GLU A 63 24.40 11.28 9.74
N HIS A 64 23.30 10.55 9.55
CA HIS A 64 23.32 9.13 9.18
C HIS A 64 22.75 8.82 7.80
N GLY A 65 22.12 9.79 7.13
CA GLY A 65 21.47 9.59 5.83
C GLY A 65 20.22 8.70 5.88
N THR A 66 19.73 8.32 7.06
CA THR A 66 18.55 7.46 7.24
C THR A 66 17.78 7.84 8.52
N GLY A 67 16.62 7.23 8.73
CA GLY A 67 15.76 7.44 9.91
C GLY A 67 14.38 8.01 9.59
N ALA A 68 14.14 8.49 8.38
CA ALA A 68 12.83 8.92 7.89
C ALA A 68 12.28 7.97 6.81
N LEU A 69 10.98 8.08 6.50
CA LEU A 69 10.37 7.40 5.36
C LEU A 69 10.43 8.30 4.12
N ASN A 70 10.83 7.73 2.98
CA ASN A 70 10.88 8.42 1.70
C ASN A 70 9.50 8.40 1.03
N ILE A 71 8.64 9.30 1.52
CA ILE A 71 7.25 9.42 1.07
C ILE A 71 7.18 9.77 -0.41
N ASP A 72 7.98 10.75 -0.86
CA ASP A 72 7.89 11.26 -2.22
C ASP A 72 8.26 10.20 -3.26
N ALA A 73 9.29 9.38 -2.99
CA ALA A 73 9.65 8.26 -3.88
C ALA A 73 8.65 7.09 -3.82
N CYS A 74 7.71 7.09 -2.88
CA CYS A 74 6.72 6.03 -2.70
C CYS A 74 5.29 6.48 -3.00
N ARG A 75 5.10 7.69 -3.53
CA ARG A 75 3.78 8.17 -3.93
C ARG A 75 3.17 7.27 -4.99
N ILE A 76 1.87 7.06 -4.90
CA ILE A 76 1.12 6.32 -5.91
C ILE A 76 0.74 7.30 -7.03
N GLY A 77 1.24 7.04 -8.24
CA GLY A 77 0.98 7.87 -9.40
C GLY A 77 -0.52 8.03 -9.66
N VAL A 78 -0.92 9.24 -10.05
CA VAL A 78 -2.28 9.52 -10.54
C VAL A 78 -2.28 9.56 -12.05
N VAL A 79 -3.19 8.80 -12.65
CA VAL A 79 -3.36 8.72 -14.11
C VAL A 79 -4.24 9.84 -14.67
N ASP A 80 -4.98 10.55 -13.82
CA ASP A 80 -5.89 11.63 -14.22
C ASP A 80 -5.57 12.94 -13.45
N ALA A 81 -5.27 14.00 -14.22
CA ALA A 81 -4.99 15.34 -13.73
C ALA A 81 -6.21 16.02 -13.08
N ALA A 82 -7.44 15.70 -13.52
CA ALA A 82 -8.66 16.23 -12.91
C ALA A 82 -8.90 15.65 -11.52
N TYR A 83 -8.58 14.36 -11.34
CA TYR A 83 -8.69 13.62 -10.09
C TYR A 83 -7.55 13.86 -9.10
N ALA A 84 -6.37 14.23 -9.61
CA ALA A 84 -5.21 14.59 -8.82
C ALA A 84 -5.54 15.64 -7.73
N ARG A 85 -6.46 16.58 -8.01
CA ARG A 85 -6.94 17.59 -7.05
C ARG A 85 -7.62 17.02 -5.80
N ASN A 86 -8.17 15.80 -5.89
CA ASN A 86 -8.86 15.11 -4.78
C ASN A 86 -7.92 14.21 -3.95
N CYS A 87 -6.63 14.14 -4.30
CA CYS A 87 -5.66 13.23 -3.70
C CYS A 87 -4.90 13.82 -2.50
N SER A 88 -4.84 15.15 -2.41
CA SER A 88 -4.56 15.84 -1.16
C SER A 88 -5.82 15.80 -0.31
N GLY A 89 -5.72 15.45 0.97
CA GLY A 89 -6.80 15.71 1.96
C GLY A 89 -7.15 17.20 2.14
N ASP A 90 -6.83 18.05 1.17
CA ASP A 90 -7.14 19.45 1.09
C ASP A 90 -8.46 19.63 0.33
N ARG A 91 -9.55 19.78 1.09
CA ARG A 91 -10.85 20.25 0.58
C ARG A 91 -11.01 21.76 0.79
N GLY A 92 -9.95 22.47 1.19
CA GLY A 92 -9.96 23.89 1.49
C GLY A 92 -9.93 24.73 0.21
N ASN A 93 -10.55 25.91 0.27
CA ASN A 93 -10.44 26.90 -0.79
C ASN A 93 -9.05 27.57 -0.71
N ALA A 94 -8.49 27.97 -1.84
CA ALA A 94 -7.23 28.72 -1.85
C ALA A 94 -7.35 29.98 -0.97
N GLY A 95 -6.36 30.21 -0.10
CA GLY A 95 -6.27 31.43 0.72
C GLY A 95 -6.96 31.42 2.09
N THR A 96 -7.59 30.32 2.52
CA THR A 96 -8.29 30.25 3.83
C THR A 96 -7.45 29.67 4.97
N ARG A 97 -6.12 29.62 4.85
CA ARG A 97 -5.24 28.99 5.86
C ARG A 97 -4.34 30.00 6.55
N SER A 98 -4.22 29.88 7.87
CA SER A 98 -3.17 30.55 8.65
C SER A 98 -1.81 29.88 8.40
N ILE A 99 -0.73 30.65 8.50
CA ILE A 99 0.67 30.19 8.35
C ILE A 99 0.98 29.01 9.31
N GLU A 100 0.30 28.94 10.45
CA GLU A 100 0.48 27.91 11.48
C GLU A 100 -0.14 26.54 11.10
N ALA A 101 -0.99 26.45 10.07
CA ALA A 101 -1.60 25.21 9.59
C ALA A 101 -0.76 24.47 8.52
N GLN A 102 0.50 24.88 8.34
CA GLN A 102 1.44 24.30 7.37
C GLN A 102 2.06 22.99 7.89
N SER A 103 1.30 21.90 7.88
CA SER A 103 1.77 20.54 8.23
C SER A 103 2.27 19.76 7.01
N ALA A 104 2.72 18.50 7.16
CA ALA A 104 3.25 17.65 6.08
C ALA A 104 2.31 17.40 4.87
N THR A 105 1.03 17.73 5.00
CA THR A 105 0.02 17.70 3.91
C THR A 105 -0.18 19.06 3.24
N SER A 106 0.53 20.10 3.70
CA SER A 106 0.48 21.43 3.11
C SER A 106 1.24 21.44 1.80
N LEU A 107 0.44 21.58 0.77
CA LEU A 107 0.82 21.62 -0.62
C LEU A 107 1.51 22.94 -0.86
N ARG A 108 2.64 22.89 -1.58
CA ARG A 108 3.37 24.09 -1.99
C ARG A 108 2.43 25.05 -2.70
N ALA A 109 2.62 26.36 -2.49
CA ALA A 109 1.94 27.37 -3.28
C ALA A 109 2.17 27.10 -4.77
N GLY A 110 1.07 26.86 -5.52
CA GLY A 110 1.11 26.52 -6.94
C GLY A 110 1.14 25.03 -7.30
N GLY A 111 1.12 24.10 -6.34
CA GLY A 111 1.18 22.66 -6.64
C GLY A 111 0.56 21.80 -5.56
N GLY A 112 -0.74 21.54 -5.69
CA GLY A 112 -1.43 20.50 -4.94
C GLY A 112 -0.71 19.14 -5.05
N SER A 113 -0.84 18.26 -4.04
CA SER A 113 -0.37 16.85 -4.04
C SER A 113 -0.85 16.08 -5.26
N ALA A 114 -1.82 16.63 -5.98
CA ALA A 114 -2.17 16.33 -7.34
C ALA A 114 -0.99 15.97 -8.24
N ALA A 115 -0.01 16.86 -8.45
CA ALA A 115 1.05 16.60 -9.42
C ALA A 115 2.04 15.51 -8.97
N SER A 116 2.18 15.30 -7.66
CA SER A 116 3.18 14.39 -7.09
C SER A 116 2.65 12.97 -6.84
N GLY A 117 1.33 12.74 -6.91
CA GLY A 117 0.72 11.45 -6.58
C GLY A 117 0.24 11.33 -5.13
N ARG A 118 -0.50 10.26 -4.87
CA ARG A 118 -1.11 9.98 -3.55
C ARG A 118 -0.06 9.62 -2.53
N TRP A 119 -0.32 10.00 -1.28
CA TRP A 119 0.47 9.54 -0.16
C TRP A 119 0.45 7.99 -0.08
N PRO A 120 1.60 7.31 0.14
CA PRO A 120 1.64 5.87 0.32
C PRO A 120 0.82 5.45 1.54
N ALA A 121 -0.11 4.52 1.35
CA ALA A 121 -0.87 3.93 2.43
C ALA A 121 -0.06 2.84 3.15
N ASN A 122 -0.39 2.60 4.41
CA ASN A 122 0.09 1.43 5.17
C ASN A 122 -0.67 0.13 4.84
N LEU A 123 -1.34 0.10 3.68
CA LEU A 123 -1.99 -1.07 3.09
C LEU A 123 -1.47 -1.24 1.66
N ILE A 124 -1.06 -2.46 1.32
CA ILE A 124 -0.61 -2.85 0.00
C ILE A 124 -1.29 -4.15 -0.41
N HIS A 125 -1.40 -4.43 -1.72
CA HIS A 125 -2.09 -5.64 -2.19
C HIS A 125 -1.38 -6.37 -3.34
N ASP A 126 -1.75 -7.62 -3.59
CA ASP A 126 -1.21 -8.43 -4.71
C ASP A 126 -1.90 -8.21 -6.07
N GLY A 127 -3.02 -7.47 -6.07
CA GLY A 127 -3.80 -7.17 -7.27
C GLY A 127 -4.56 -8.38 -7.80
N SER A 128 -4.76 -9.42 -6.98
CA SER A 128 -5.63 -10.54 -7.32
C SER A 128 -7.08 -10.07 -7.45
N ASP A 129 -7.82 -10.67 -8.38
CA ASP A 129 -9.20 -10.28 -8.69
C ASP A 129 -10.10 -10.25 -7.45
N VAL A 130 -9.89 -11.21 -6.53
CA VAL A 130 -10.64 -11.27 -5.27
C VAL A 130 -10.35 -10.10 -4.34
N ILE A 131 -9.13 -9.57 -4.32
CA ILE A 131 -8.79 -8.39 -3.51
C ILE A 131 -9.30 -7.13 -4.21
N VAL A 132 -9.09 -7.00 -5.52
CA VAL A 132 -9.55 -5.86 -6.31
C VAL A 132 -11.08 -5.71 -6.24
N ALA A 133 -11.82 -6.81 -6.22
CA ALA A 133 -13.28 -6.84 -6.09
C ALA A 133 -13.80 -6.40 -4.71
N MET A 134 -12.96 -6.39 -3.67
CA MET A 134 -13.34 -5.87 -2.35
C MET A 134 -13.30 -4.33 -2.29
N PHE A 135 -12.64 -3.70 -3.27
CA PHE A 135 -12.61 -2.25 -3.39
C PHE A 135 -13.75 -1.76 -4.29
N PRO A 136 -14.38 -0.61 -3.99
CA PRO A 136 -15.44 -0.06 -4.84
C PRO A 136 -14.95 0.19 -6.26
N ALA A 137 -15.75 -0.23 -7.26
CA ALA A 137 -15.42 -0.12 -8.68
C ALA A 137 -15.50 1.32 -9.24
N GLU A 138 -16.14 2.23 -8.51
CA GLU A 138 -16.37 3.63 -8.91
C GLU A 138 -15.82 4.61 -7.84
N ALA A 139 -14.81 4.20 -7.09
CA ALA A 139 -14.26 5.05 -6.04
C ALA A 139 -13.61 6.30 -6.64
N GLY A 140 -13.95 7.46 -6.08
CA GLY A 140 -13.48 8.77 -6.56
C GLY A 140 -14.56 9.59 -7.26
N ALA A 141 -15.68 8.97 -7.63
CA ALA A 141 -16.88 9.65 -8.08
C ALA A 141 -17.49 10.50 -6.96
N ALA A 142 -17.53 11.82 -7.14
CA ALA A 142 -18.43 12.66 -6.35
C ALA A 142 -19.86 12.43 -6.85
N ALA A 143 -20.84 12.34 -5.93
CA ALA A 143 -22.24 12.36 -6.31
C ALA A 143 -22.48 13.61 -7.20
N PRO A 144 -23.19 13.46 -8.34
CA PRO A 144 -23.45 14.59 -9.21
C PRO A 144 -24.21 15.65 -8.40
N VAL A 145 -23.75 16.90 -8.47
CA VAL A 145 -24.53 18.02 -7.96
C VAL A 145 -25.64 18.24 -8.98
N MET A 146 -26.86 17.87 -8.61
CA MET A 146 -28.06 17.94 -9.44
C MET A 146 -28.53 19.38 -9.66
N GLY A 147 -27.99 20.32 -8.88
CA GLY A 147 -28.32 21.74 -8.93
C GLY A 147 -29.53 22.12 -8.09
N THR A 148 -30.23 21.13 -7.55
CA THR A 148 -31.42 21.27 -6.71
C THR A 148 -31.14 21.09 -5.21
N GLU A 149 -29.89 20.86 -4.82
CA GLU A 149 -29.54 20.65 -3.41
C GLU A 149 -29.55 21.95 -2.59
N PRO A 150 -30.11 21.93 -1.36
CA PRO A 150 -30.07 23.07 -0.46
C PRO A 150 -28.61 23.37 -0.03
N THR A 151 -28.27 24.65 0.10
CA THR A 151 -26.91 25.06 0.51
C THR A 151 -26.61 24.62 1.94
N ALA A 152 -25.41 24.11 2.20
CA ALA A 152 -24.93 23.73 3.54
C ALA A 152 -24.80 24.90 4.56
N ASN A 153 -25.26 26.10 4.21
CA ASN A 153 -25.31 27.25 5.12
C ASN A 153 -26.67 27.31 5.82
N GLY A 154 -26.87 26.46 6.83
CA GLY A 154 -27.62 26.90 8.00
C GLY A 154 -26.78 28.00 8.67
N PHE A 155 -27.26 29.23 8.59
CA PHE A 155 -26.55 30.47 8.95
C PHE A 155 -25.89 30.48 10.34
N SER A 156 -24.70 31.09 10.45
CA SER A 156 -24.23 31.75 11.67
C SER A 156 -23.74 33.17 11.33
N GLY A 157 -24.66 34.12 11.11
CA GLY A 157 -24.32 35.53 10.88
C GLY A 157 -25.44 36.36 10.24
N ALA A 158 -25.50 37.65 10.56
CA ALA A 158 -26.58 38.58 10.20
C ALA A 158 -26.51 39.06 8.73
N VAL A 159 -26.82 38.19 7.77
CA VAL A 159 -26.97 38.60 6.36
C VAL A 159 -28.28 38.06 5.79
N SER A 160 -29.14 38.97 5.35
CA SER A 160 -30.50 38.76 4.88
C SER A 160 -30.58 38.36 3.40
N TYR A 161 -30.08 37.18 3.04
CA TYR A 161 -30.40 36.55 1.76
C TYR A 161 -30.66 35.05 1.97
N SER A 162 -31.92 34.69 2.26
CA SER A 162 -32.43 33.34 2.04
C SER A 162 -32.90 33.23 0.58
N GLY A 163 -32.11 32.56 -0.25
CA GLY A 163 -32.47 32.29 -1.63
C GLY A 163 -31.75 31.05 -2.11
N MET A 164 -32.48 30.15 -2.80
CA MET A 164 -31.88 29.05 -3.52
C MET A 164 -31.01 29.65 -4.64
N ARG A 165 -29.69 29.67 -4.46
CA ARG A 165 -28.79 29.82 -5.60
C ARG A 165 -28.69 28.47 -6.27
N GLU A 166 -29.13 28.38 -7.53
CA GLU A 166 -28.87 27.21 -8.38
C GLU A 166 -27.38 26.88 -8.32
N ARG A 167 -27.05 25.69 -7.81
CA ARG A 167 -25.69 25.17 -8.00
C ARG A 167 -25.59 24.76 -9.45
N MET A 168 -24.59 25.25 -10.17
CA MET A 168 -24.30 24.76 -11.51
C MET A 168 -24.11 23.24 -11.43
N ALA A 169 -24.85 22.49 -12.26
CA ALA A 169 -24.74 21.04 -12.31
C ALA A 169 -23.26 20.65 -12.43
N GLY A 170 -22.77 19.93 -11.41
CA GLY A 170 -21.36 19.54 -11.37
C GLY A 170 -21.13 18.40 -12.34
N ALA A 171 -20.09 18.49 -13.17
CA ALA A 171 -19.64 17.33 -13.92
C ALA A 171 -19.28 16.21 -12.93
N PHE A 172 -19.89 15.04 -13.08
CA PHE A 172 -19.47 13.83 -12.38
C PHE A 172 -17.99 13.62 -12.69
N HIS A 173 -17.13 13.64 -11.65
CA HIS A 173 -15.69 13.51 -11.86
C HIS A 173 -15.43 12.04 -12.23
N GLY A 174 -15.23 11.80 -13.52
CA GLY A 174 -15.22 10.50 -14.20
C GLY A 174 -13.94 9.70 -14.04
N ASP A 175 -13.44 9.54 -12.83
CA ASP A 175 -12.37 8.59 -12.57
C ASP A 175 -12.97 7.16 -12.53
N THR A 176 -12.54 6.32 -13.47
CA THR A 176 -13.04 4.96 -13.67
C THR A 176 -12.10 3.93 -13.07
N GLY A 177 -12.65 2.86 -12.50
CA GLY A 177 -11.90 1.69 -12.05
C GLY A 177 -11.90 1.51 -10.54
N SER A 178 -11.38 0.37 -10.09
CA SER A 178 -11.41 -0.02 -8.68
C SER A 178 -10.53 0.88 -7.79
N ALA A 179 -11.01 1.19 -6.59
CA ALA A 179 -10.28 1.92 -5.54
C ALA A 179 -8.94 1.27 -5.17
N ALA A 180 -8.74 0.00 -5.52
CA ALA A 180 -7.47 -0.71 -5.40
C ALA A 180 -6.30 0.11 -5.98
N ARG A 181 -6.51 0.88 -7.06
CA ARG A 181 -5.48 1.74 -7.68
C ARG A 181 -4.90 2.81 -6.75
N PHE A 182 -5.52 3.08 -5.60
CA PHE A 182 -5.02 4.05 -4.62
C PHE A 182 -3.94 3.47 -3.68
N PHE A 183 -3.73 2.15 -3.73
CA PHE A 183 -2.80 1.43 -2.88
C PHE A 183 -1.65 0.86 -3.73
N TYR A 184 -0.51 0.62 -3.11
CA TYR A 184 0.60 -0.03 -3.80
C TYR A 184 0.23 -1.49 -4.13
N CYS A 185 0.44 -1.87 -5.39
CA CYS A 185 0.16 -3.22 -5.89
C CYS A 185 1.46 -3.95 -6.20
N ALA A 186 1.81 -4.96 -5.40
CA ALA A 186 2.99 -5.79 -5.63
C ALA A 186 2.57 -7.19 -6.11
N LYS A 187 2.53 -7.38 -7.42
CA LYS A 187 2.11 -8.67 -8.01
C LYS A 187 3.32 -9.58 -8.22
N THR A 188 3.36 -10.72 -7.53
CA THR A 188 4.33 -11.77 -7.88
C THR A 188 3.89 -12.49 -9.15
N SER A 189 4.65 -12.36 -10.23
CA SER A 189 4.48 -13.20 -11.41
C SER A 189 5.28 -14.50 -11.29
N ARG A 190 4.89 -15.54 -12.06
CA ARG A 190 5.70 -16.77 -12.16
C ARG A 190 7.09 -16.46 -12.72
N ALA A 191 7.16 -15.59 -13.72
CA ALA A 191 8.41 -15.11 -14.29
C ALA A 191 9.29 -14.43 -13.21
N ASP A 192 8.70 -13.63 -12.32
CA ASP A 192 9.43 -13.01 -11.21
C ASP A 192 10.07 -14.05 -10.28
N ARG A 193 9.34 -15.12 -9.94
CA ARG A 193 9.83 -16.21 -9.06
C ARG A 193 11.00 -17.00 -9.64
N HIS A 194 11.05 -17.13 -10.96
CA HIS A 194 12.04 -17.92 -11.68
C HIS A 194 13.08 -17.06 -12.42
N ALA A 195 13.04 -15.74 -12.27
CA ALA A 195 13.98 -14.85 -12.95
C ALA A 195 15.44 -15.24 -12.64
N GLY A 196 16.25 -15.40 -13.69
CA GLY A 196 17.64 -15.86 -13.57
C GLY A 196 17.81 -17.39 -13.45
N LEU A 197 16.72 -18.17 -13.46
CA LEU A 197 16.71 -19.63 -13.43
C LEU A 197 15.88 -20.19 -14.59
N ILE A 198 16.03 -21.49 -14.86
CA ILE A 198 15.14 -22.19 -15.79
C ILE A 198 13.76 -22.26 -15.14
N ASP A 199 12.75 -21.66 -15.78
CA ASP A 199 11.34 -21.82 -15.38
C ASP A 199 10.87 -23.23 -15.77
N PRO A 200 10.52 -24.10 -14.80
CA PRO A 200 10.11 -25.47 -15.06
C PRO A 200 8.67 -25.61 -15.59
N GLY A 201 7.92 -24.51 -15.71
CA GLY A 201 6.48 -24.57 -15.95
C GLY A 201 5.69 -25.19 -14.77
N PRO A 202 4.36 -25.27 -14.86
CA PRO A 202 3.54 -25.83 -13.78
C PRO A 202 3.94 -27.28 -13.46
N GLN A 203 4.59 -27.50 -12.33
CA GLN A 203 5.10 -28.83 -11.95
C GLN A 203 4.02 -29.76 -11.39
N PHE A 204 2.89 -29.19 -10.93
CA PHE A 204 1.79 -29.95 -10.35
C PHE A 204 0.44 -29.48 -10.90
N LYS A 205 -0.46 -30.42 -11.15
CA LYS A 205 -1.86 -30.14 -11.51
C LYS A 205 -2.70 -29.88 -10.25
N LYS A 206 -3.77 -29.09 -10.39
CA LYS A 206 -4.78 -28.90 -9.33
C LYS A 206 -5.30 -30.27 -8.88
N GLY A 207 -5.31 -30.51 -7.56
CA GLY A 207 -5.72 -31.80 -6.97
C GLY A 207 -4.60 -32.81 -6.71
N THR A 208 -3.33 -32.46 -7.00
CA THR A 208 -2.19 -33.32 -6.65
C THR A 208 -2.09 -33.49 -5.13
N LYS A 209 -1.99 -34.74 -4.65
CA LYS A 209 -1.87 -35.04 -3.21
C LYS A 209 -0.57 -34.47 -2.64
N LEU A 210 -0.66 -33.83 -1.47
CA LEU A 210 0.48 -33.18 -0.79
C LEU A 210 1.69 -34.10 -0.59
N ARG A 211 1.48 -35.36 -0.18
CA ARG A 211 2.56 -36.35 -0.04
C ARG A 211 3.35 -36.61 -1.32
N LYS A 212 2.73 -36.44 -2.48
CA LYS A 212 3.41 -36.59 -3.77
C LYS A 212 4.28 -35.36 -4.05
N VAL A 213 3.75 -34.17 -3.78
CA VAL A 213 4.48 -32.90 -3.95
C VAL A 213 5.73 -32.87 -3.07
N GLU A 214 5.61 -33.27 -1.80
CA GLU A 214 6.70 -33.24 -0.80
C GLU A 214 7.89 -34.13 -1.16
N LYS A 215 7.64 -35.24 -1.87
CA LYS A 215 8.68 -36.23 -2.24
C LYS A 215 9.17 -36.11 -3.68
N THR A 216 8.62 -35.18 -4.46
CA THR A 216 9.01 -35.00 -5.87
C THR A 216 10.11 -33.95 -5.94
N ASP A 217 11.22 -34.28 -6.59
CA ASP A 217 12.25 -33.29 -6.88
C ASP A 217 11.70 -32.21 -7.83
N THR A 218 11.95 -30.94 -7.52
CA THR A 218 11.40 -29.81 -8.27
C THR A 218 12.53 -29.01 -8.91
N LYS A 219 12.32 -28.61 -10.16
CA LYS A 219 13.27 -27.76 -10.89
C LYS A 219 12.94 -26.26 -10.69
N GLY A 220 13.89 -25.38 -10.93
CA GLY A 220 13.74 -23.94 -10.75
C GLY A 220 13.87 -23.48 -9.29
N ASN A 221 13.26 -22.34 -8.95
CA ASN A 221 13.27 -21.82 -7.59
C ASN A 221 12.38 -22.67 -6.69
N ASN A 222 12.98 -23.29 -5.67
CA ASN A 222 12.31 -24.18 -4.71
C ASN A 222 12.09 -23.51 -3.34
N HIS A 223 12.43 -22.23 -3.16
CA HIS A 223 12.24 -21.54 -1.90
C HIS A 223 10.73 -21.41 -1.57
N PRO A 224 10.27 -21.79 -0.37
CA PRO A 224 8.84 -21.90 -0.08
C PRO A 224 8.12 -20.55 0.05
N THR A 225 8.86 -19.48 0.32
CA THR A 225 8.32 -18.14 0.66
C THR A 225 8.97 -17.03 -0.16
N VAL A 226 9.08 -17.21 -1.49
CA VAL A 226 9.60 -16.17 -2.41
C VAL A 226 8.76 -14.89 -2.30
N LYS A 227 9.41 -13.76 -2.01
CA LYS A 227 8.78 -12.44 -1.99
C LYS A 227 8.78 -11.80 -3.39
N PRO A 228 7.70 -11.11 -3.80
CA PRO A 228 7.70 -10.35 -5.05
C PRO A 228 8.84 -9.32 -5.05
N THR A 229 9.56 -9.21 -6.17
CA THR A 229 10.67 -8.26 -6.29
C THR A 229 10.20 -6.83 -6.15
N ASP A 230 9.06 -6.48 -6.76
CA ASP A 230 8.48 -5.13 -6.67
C ASP A 230 8.06 -4.75 -5.25
N LEU A 231 7.65 -5.72 -4.42
CA LEU A 231 7.39 -5.47 -3.00
C LEU A 231 8.68 -5.08 -2.29
N MET A 232 9.74 -5.87 -2.48
CA MET A 232 11.02 -5.58 -1.84
C MET A 232 11.60 -4.26 -2.33
N GLY A 233 11.50 -3.96 -3.63
CA GLY A 233 11.92 -2.68 -4.20
C GLY A 233 11.17 -1.49 -3.62
N TYR A 234 9.86 -1.64 -3.36
CA TYR A 234 9.08 -0.62 -2.66
C TYR A 234 9.53 -0.39 -1.22
N LEU A 235 9.74 -1.46 -0.46
CA LEU A 235 10.21 -1.35 0.93
C LEU A 235 11.62 -0.74 1.00
N LEU A 236 12.51 -1.12 0.09
CA LEU A 236 13.86 -0.53 -0.03
C LEU A 236 13.76 0.97 -0.29
N ARG A 237 13.01 1.37 -1.33
CA ARG A 237 12.81 2.76 -1.70
C ARG A 237 12.16 3.59 -0.60
N LEU A 238 11.33 2.97 0.25
CA LEU A 238 10.68 3.63 1.38
C LEU A 238 11.65 4.02 2.50
N VAL A 239 12.70 3.25 2.75
CA VAL A 239 13.56 3.44 3.95
C VAL A 239 15.03 3.67 3.65
N THR A 240 15.49 3.37 2.43
CA THR A 240 16.89 3.44 2.03
C THR A 240 17.07 4.52 0.96
N PRO A 241 17.98 5.49 1.15
CA PRO A 241 18.30 6.47 0.11
C PRO A 241 18.98 5.79 -1.09
N LEU A 242 18.94 6.43 -2.26
CA LEU A 242 19.66 5.94 -3.45
C LEU A 242 21.17 5.82 -3.15
N GLY A 243 21.76 4.68 -3.48
CA GLY A 243 23.15 4.36 -3.13
C GLY A 243 23.38 4.02 -1.65
N GLY A 244 22.33 4.01 -0.83
CA GLY A 244 22.37 3.57 0.55
C GLY A 244 22.65 2.07 0.69
N LYS A 245 23.00 1.64 1.89
CA LYS A 245 23.30 0.24 2.21
C LYS A 245 22.10 -0.41 2.87
N THR A 246 21.73 -1.61 2.40
CA THR A 246 20.71 -2.45 3.03
C THR A 246 21.28 -3.80 3.42
N LEU A 247 20.84 -4.32 4.55
CA LEU A 247 21.15 -5.66 5.04
C LEU A 247 19.87 -6.47 5.17
N ASP A 248 19.85 -7.64 4.55
CA ASP A 248 18.83 -8.67 4.78
C ASP A 248 19.52 -9.90 5.42
N PRO A 249 19.45 -10.04 6.76
CA PRO A 249 20.10 -11.15 7.45
C PRO A 249 19.41 -12.50 7.18
N PHE A 250 18.20 -12.50 6.61
CA PHE A 250 17.38 -13.68 6.34
C PHE A 250 16.90 -13.68 4.89
N MET A 251 17.84 -13.51 3.96
CA MET A 251 17.55 -13.22 2.56
C MET A 251 16.69 -14.27 1.83
N GLY A 252 16.60 -15.49 2.34
CA GLY A 252 15.74 -16.54 1.77
C GLY A 252 16.01 -16.75 0.28
N SER A 253 15.02 -16.45 -0.57
CA SER A 253 15.14 -16.52 -2.03
C SER A 253 16.00 -15.41 -2.66
N GLY A 254 16.54 -14.47 -1.88
CA GLY A 254 17.36 -13.36 -2.35
C GLY A 254 16.57 -12.20 -2.97
N SER A 255 15.23 -12.15 -2.79
CA SER A 255 14.37 -11.13 -3.43
C SER A 255 14.76 -9.69 -3.08
N THR A 256 15.25 -9.45 -1.85
CA THR A 256 15.74 -8.13 -1.41
C THR A 256 16.98 -7.71 -2.19
N GLY A 257 17.96 -8.61 -2.31
CA GLY A 257 19.19 -8.33 -3.07
C GLY A 257 18.91 -8.12 -4.55
N LYS A 258 18.02 -8.93 -5.14
CA LYS A 258 17.53 -8.74 -6.52
C LYS A 258 16.91 -7.36 -6.70
N ALA A 259 16.03 -6.95 -5.79
CA ALA A 259 15.36 -5.65 -5.87
C ALA A 259 16.32 -4.46 -5.66
N ALA A 260 17.41 -4.63 -4.91
CA ALA A 260 18.39 -3.57 -4.67
C ALA A 260 19.27 -3.24 -5.88
N VAL A 261 19.33 -4.14 -6.88
CA VAL A 261 20.17 -3.98 -8.09
C VAL A 261 19.38 -3.39 -9.28
N LEU A 262 18.04 -3.45 -9.22
CA LEU A 262 17.13 -2.94 -10.25
C LEU A 262 16.81 -1.46 -10.03
#